data_AF-A0A4P2R0K0-F1
#
_entry.id   AF-A0A4P2R0K0-F1
#
_cell.length_a   1.000
_cell.length_b   1.000
_cell.length_c   1.000
_cell.angle_alpha   90.00
_cell.angle_beta   90.00
_cell.angle_gamma   90.00
#
_symmetry.space_group_name_H-M   'P 1'
#
loop_
_entity.id
_entity.type
_entity.pdbx_description
1 polymer ?
#
loop_
_entity_poly.entity_id
_entity_poly.type
_entity_poly.pdbx_seq_one_letter_code
_entity_poly.pdbx_strand_id
1 'polypeptide(L)'
;MAHHREGCRRGRSLVAPLAVGAALAVALVPKSSSAQTWTDGRTTPVLDEIVAVDRTGEPRWPYGKEDVAGDGEGTFAAPEQSIDFRTAYAVADTGRLWVRAYVSGTTAIGAQATLFVFIDADKNRGTGGTARAPEIDPRFTEDESPGGYEVVLGVKGDGTRAGIWTFAASGSYEPLTVTDQQVATEAGTDVDPVLIGDETRGYAQGSIALDIVSVGATCNANLYFRSVNDAPGLGAGDLDIGISAPCVAGDADGDRVPDVIVPPSGCTRDADCAGRGICVAGDCILPVSCVDDADCDADEDCSPDHRCVPTPSGTCTSSAECGDLVCVSGQCGPCSPGSSECGADLLCAPTGRCVDGADAVQGGACACTAGPAPLGGGALSLLAAGGLALAWRRRPRRGPGAGR
;
A
#
# COMPACT_ATOMS: atom_id res chain seq x y z
N MET A 1 -4.11 -8.23 85.63
CA MET A 1 -4.66 -9.25 86.55
C MET A 1 -4.58 -10.59 85.86
N ALA A 2 -4.43 -11.65 86.64
CA ALA A 2 -3.91 -12.96 86.27
C ALA A 2 -4.87 -13.80 85.39
N HIS A 3 -4.32 -14.97 84.98
CA HIS A 3 -4.92 -16.17 84.38
C HIS A 3 -4.58 -16.36 82.89
N HIS A 4 -4.14 -17.52 82.39
CA HIS A 4 -3.92 -18.85 82.99
C HIS A 4 -2.91 -19.61 82.11
N ARG A 5 -2.09 -20.48 82.72
CA ARG A 5 -1.21 -21.47 82.07
C ARG A 5 -1.98 -22.75 81.70
N GLU A 6 -1.28 -23.60 80.94
CA GLU A 6 -1.48 -25.03 80.60
C GLU A 6 -2.10 -25.24 79.21
N GLY A 7 -1.54 -25.97 78.23
CA GLY A 7 -0.40 -26.87 78.16
C GLY A 7 -0.86 -28.28 77.76
N CYS A 8 -0.59 -28.75 76.53
CA CYS A 8 -0.21 -30.15 76.27
C CYS A 8 0.06 -30.50 74.79
N ARG A 9 1.16 -31.27 74.66
CA ARG A 9 1.43 -32.44 73.81
C ARG A 9 1.70 -32.31 72.31
N ARG A 10 2.94 -32.71 72.01
CA ARG A 10 3.51 -33.19 70.76
C ARG A 10 2.67 -34.30 70.12
N GLY A 11 2.42 -34.16 68.83
CA GLY A 11 2.23 -35.26 67.88
C GLY A 11 3.15 -35.03 66.69
N ARG A 12 4.21 -35.84 66.57
CA ARG A 12 5.00 -35.94 65.35
C ARG A 12 4.22 -36.81 64.37
N SER A 13 3.81 -36.25 63.24
CA SER A 13 3.49 -37.03 62.04
C SER A 13 4.35 -36.53 60.89
N LEU A 14 5.28 -37.39 60.49
CA LEU A 14 5.99 -37.36 59.22
C LEU A 14 5.00 -37.74 58.12
N VAL A 15 4.69 -36.83 57.20
CA VAL A 15 4.06 -37.16 55.92
C VAL A 15 4.76 -36.35 54.82
N ALA A 16 5.00 -37.05 53.71
CA ALA A 16 5.88 -36.77 52.58
C ALA A 16 5.83 -35.35 51.98
N PRO A 17 6.94 -34.87 51.40
CA PRO A 17 6.89 -33.72 50.50
C PRO A 17 6.19 -34.14 49.21
N LEU A 18 4.99 -33.59 48.98
CA LEU A 18 4.39 -33.49 47.65
C LEU A 18 5.30 -32.59 46.82
N ALA A 19 6.10 -33.21 45.95
CA ALA A 19 6.75 -32.54 44.85
C ALA A 19 5.65 -32.04 43.89
N VAL A 20 5.27 -30.77 44.05
CA VAL A 20 4.51 -30.05 43.03
C VAL A 20 5.46 -29.83 41.86
N GLY A 21 5.41 -30.76 40.91
CA GLY A 21 5.96 -30.55 39.58
C GLY A 21 5.14 -29.47 38.90
N ALA A 22 5.58 -28.22 39.03
CA ALA A 22 5.13 -27.14 38.16
C ALA A 22 5.71 -27.42 36.77
N ALA A 23 4.93 -28.12 35.94
CA ALA A 23 5.15 -28.15 34.51
C ALA A 23 4.94 -26.71 34.02
N LEU A 24 6.05 -25.98 33.85
CA LEU A 24 6.08 -24.70 33.17
C LEU A 24 5.75 -24.99 31.70
N ALA A 25 4.45 -24.99 31.38
CA ALA A 25 4.00 -24.90 30.00
C ALA A 25 4.43 -23.52 29.51
N VAL A 26 5.62 -23.44 28.92
CA VAL A 26 5.99 -22.31 28.07
C VAL A 26 5.00 -22.36 26.92
N ALA A 27 3.94 -21.57 27.03
CA ALA A 27 3.08 -21.28 25.90
C ALA A 27 3.99 -20.64 24.85
N LEU A 28 4.30 -21.42 23.81
CA LEU A 28 4.82 -20.92 22.54
C LEU A 28 3.69 -20.08 21.93
N VAL A 29 3.51 -18.87 22.45
CA VAL A 29 2.74 -17.85 21.74
C VAL A 29 3.53 -17.61 20.46
N PRO A 30 2.95 -17.82 19.26
CA PRO A 30 3.60 -17.40 18.04
C PRO A 30 3.86 -15.90 18.20
N LYS A 31 5.14 -15.54 18.27
CA LYS A 31 5.54 -14.15 18.10
C LYS A 31 5.17 -13.84 16.66
N SER A 32 4.00 -13.24 16.45
CA SER A 32 3.74 -12.47 15.25
C SER A 32 4.81 -11.39 15.26
N SER A 33 5.88 -11.62 14.49
CA SER A 33 6.99 -10.69 14.39
C SER A 33 6.50 -9.51 13.60
N SER A 34 5.89 -8.53 14.27
CA SER A 34 5.75 -7.17 13.76
C SER A 34 7.12 -6.51 13.79
N ALA A 35 7.98 -6.94 12.88
CA ALA A 35 9.02 -6.06 12.39
C ALA A 35 8.34 -5.33 11.22
N GLN A 36 8.06 -4.04 11.43
CA GLN A 36 7.73 -3.11 10.34
C GLN A 36 9.06 -2.40 10.09
N THR A 37 9.89 -2.96 9.21
CA THR A 37 11.20 -2.38 8.91
C THR A 37 11.16 -1.75 7.54
N TRP A 38 11.92 -0.68 7.38
CA TRP A 38 12.18 -0.04 6.11
C TRP A 38 13.57 0.61 6.17
N THR A 39 14.00 1.25 5.10
CA THR A 39 15.31 1.92 5.07
C THR A 39 15.40 3.02 6.14
N ASP A 40 16.61 3.29 6.60
CA ASP A 40 16.95 4.40 7.51
C ASP A 40 16.20 4.38 8.85
N GLY A 41 15.77 3.20 9.28
CA GLY A 41 15.04 3.01 10.54
C GLY A 41 13.56 3.40 10.47
N ARG A 42 13.06 3.80 9.29
CA ARG A 42 11.62 3.93 9.04
C ARG A 42 10.95 2.57 9.13
N THR A 43 9.64 2.60 9.32
CA THR A 43 8.80 1.39 9.35
C THR A 43 7.93 1.25 8.10
N THR A 44 7.78 2.33 7.34
CA THR A 44 6.81 2.50 6.27
C THR A 44 7.46 3.23 5.10
N PRO A 45 7.18 2.84 3.84
CA PRO A 45 7.59 3.60 2.68
C PRO A 45 6.98 5.00 2.67
N VAL A 46 7.56 5.92 1.91
CA VAL A 46 6.88 7.18 1.53
C VAL A 46 6.25 7.01 0.16
N LEU A 47 5.28 7.86 -0.16
CA LEU A 47 4.52 7.75 -1.41
C LEU A 47 5.41 7.86 -2.66
N ASP A 48 6.51 8.63 -2.60
CA ASP A 48 7.46 8.77 -3.72
C ASP A 48 8.26 7.50 -4.03
N GLU A 49 8.25 6.52 -3.11
CA GLU A 49 8.90 5.22 -3.30
C GLU A 49 8.01 4.22 -4.05
N ILE A 50 6.82 4.64 -4.50
CA ILE A 50 5.88 3.78 -5.20
C ILE A 50 6.35 3.49 -6.64
N VAL A 51 6.37 2.22 -7.01
CA VAL A 51 6.87 1.76 -8.31
C VAL A 51 5.79 1.13 -9.18
N ALA A 52 4.77 0.54 -8.57
CA ALA A 52 3.66 -0.03 -9.30
C ALA A 52 2.36 0.20 -8.54
N VAL A 53 1.31 0.45 -9.31
CA VAL A 53 -0.07 0.36 -8.85
C VAL A 53 -0.79 -0.56 -9.80
N ASP A 54 -1.49 -1.55 -9.27
CA ASP A 54 -2.38 -2.35 -10.07
C ASP A 54 -3.55 -1.46 -10.56
N ARG A 55 -3.76 -1.50 -11.87
CA ARG A 55 -4.72 -0.66 -12.60
C ARG A 55 -5.80 -1.50 -13.25
N THR A 56 -5.87 -2.79 -12.95
CA THR A 56 -6.84 -3.68 -13.59
C THR A 56 -8.26 -3.32 -13.16
N GLY A 57 -9.15 -3.25 -14.15
CA GLY A 57 -10.58 -3.59 -14.06
C GLY A 57 -11.58 -2.71 -13.28
N GLU A 58 -11.17 -1.87 -12.31
CA GLU A 58 -12.09 -1.57 -11.22
C GLU A 58 -12.66 -0.15 -11.13
N PRO A 59 -13.95 0.00 -10.72
CA PRO A 59 -14.44 1.25 -10.16
C PRO A 59 -13.88 1.45 -8.73
N ARG A 60 -13.20 2.59 -8.50
CA ARG A 60 -12.59 3.06 -7.22
C ARG A 60 -11.15 2.60 -6.95
N TRP A 61 -10.30 2.74 -7.96
CA TRP A 61 -8.83 2.65 -7.91
C TRP A 61 -8.20 3.05 -6.55
N PRO A 62 -7.16 2.35 -6.06
CA PRO A 62 -6.64 1.05 -6.49
C PRO A 62 -7.22 -0.11 -5.66
N TYR A 63 -8.19 0.16 -4.78
CA TYR A 63 -8.76 -0.82 -3.83
C TYR A 63 -10.24 -1.11 -4.11
N GLY A 64 -10.60 -1.25 -5.38
CA GLY A 64 -11.89 -1.84 -5.73
C GLY A 64 -11.94 -3.31 -5.35
N LYS A 65 -13.02 -3.98 -5.76
CA LYS A 65 -13.18 -5.42 -5.53
C LYS A 65 -12.83 -6.15 -6.80
N GLU A 66 -11.72 -6.88 -6.77
CA GLU A 66 -11.28 -7.64 -7.94
C GLU A 66 -11.74 -9.06 -7.77
N ASP A 67 -12.42 -9.56 -8.81
CA ASP A 67 -12.88 -10.93 -8.91
C ASP A 67 -11.75 -11.84 -9.42
N VAL A 68 -10.66 -11.94 -8.64
CA VAL A 68 -9.53 -12.85 -8.90
C VAL A 68 -10.01 -14.31 -8.92
N ALA A 69 -11.02 -14.65 -8.12
CA ALA A 69 -11.59 -15.99 -8.04
C ALA A 69 -12.50 -16.34 -9.24
N GLY A 70 -13.02 -15.34 -9.97
CA GLY A 70 -13.97 -15.52 -11.05
C GLY A 70 -15.36 -15.98 -10.59
N ASP A 71 -15.72 -15.73 -9.33
CA ASP A 71 -17.01 -16.07 -8.73
C ASP A 71 -17.96 -14.86 -8.57
N GLY A 72 -17.52 -13.69 -9.04
CA GLY A 72 -18.24 -12.44 -9.18
C GLY A 72 -17.88 -11.42 -8.09
N GLU A 73 -17.83 -10.13 -8.45
CA GLU A 73 -17.52 -8.98 -7.56
C GLU A 73 -18.34 -8.91 -6.25
N GLY A 74 -19.45 -9.64 -6.17
CA GLY A 74 -20.26 -9.79 -4.95
C GLY A 74 -19.56 -10.58 -3.83
N THR A 75 -18.53 -11.37 -4.15
CA THR A 75 -17.91 -12.37 -3.26
C THR A 75 -16.44 -12.07 -2.98
N PHE A 76 -16.10 -10.80 -2.73
CA PHE A 76 -14.74 -10.40 -2.35
C PHE A 76 -14.35 -10.84 -0.94
N ALA A 77 -13.94 -12.09 -0.78
CA ALA A 77 -13.67 -12.75 0.51
C ALA A 77 -12.20 -12.62 0.94
N ALA A 78 -11.91 -12.95 2.21
CA ALA A 78 -10.57 -12.81 2.79
C ALA A 78 -9.43 -13.50 2.01
N PRO A 79 -9.61 -14.70 1.42
CA PRO A 79 -8.55 -15.32 0.61
C PRO A 79 -8.21 -14.51 -0.65
N GLU A 80 -9.22 -13.96 -1.31
CA GLU A 80 -9.06 -13.12 -2.52
C GLU A 80 -8.40 -11.80 -2.16
N GLN A 81 -8.89 -11.13 -1.11
CA GLN A 81 -8.28 -9.92 -0.54
C GLN A 81 -6.80 -10.11 -0.13
N SER A 82 -6.38 -11.34 0.16
CA SER A 82 -5.02 -11.64 0.62
C SER A 82 -4.01 -11.87 -0.51
N ILE A 83 -4.47 -11.96 -1.75
CA ILE A 83 -3.59 -12.07 -2.93
C ILE A 83 -3.74 -10.90 -3.88
N ASP A 84 -4.80 -10.14 -3.74
CA ASP A 84 -5.10 -8.96 -4.54
C ASP A 84 -4.15 -7.80 -4.19
N PHE A 85 -2.97 -7.79 -4.81
CA PHE A 85 -1.88 -6.86 -4.52
C PHE A 85 -2.05 -5.58 -5.34
N ARG A 86 -2.10 -4.43 -4.67
CA ARG A 86 -2.54 -3.18 -5.30
C ARG A 86 -1.45 -2.15 -5.48
N THR A 87 -0.51 -2.09 -4.55
CA THR A 87 0.57 -1.10 -4.59
C THR A 87 1.87 -1.78 -4.25
N ALA A 88 2.93 -1.37 -4.94
CA ALA A 88 4.28 -1.82 -4.68
C ALA A 88 5.22 -0.63 -4.57
N TYR A 89 6.15 -0.74 -3.63
CA TYR A 89 7.13 0.28 -3.26
C TYR A 89 8.52 -0.31 -3.35
N ALA A 90 9.50 0.49 -3.76
CA ALA A 90 10.89 0.11 -3.73
C ALA A 90 11.81 1.31 -3.45
N VAL A 91 12.92 1.03 -2.79
CA VAL A 91 14.00 2.01 -2.57
C VAL A 91 15.33 1.27 -2.42
N ALA A 92 16.41 1.86 -2.92
CA ALA A 92 17.76 1.39 -2.65
C ALA A 92 18.46 2.34 -1.68
N ASP A 93 19.14 1.79 -0.69
CA ASP A 93 19.98 2.54 0.25
C ASP A 93 21.46 2.22 0.02
N THR A 94 22.33 2.58 0.99
CA THR A 94 23.78 2.35 0.89
C THR A 94 24.21 0.88 0.76
N GLY A 95 23.34 -0.09 1.01
CA GLY A 95 23.69 -1.51 0.94
C GLY A 95 22.59 -2.45 0.51
N ARG A 96 21.32 -2.03 0.44
CA ARG A 96 20.19 -2.92 0.20
C ARG A 96 19.17 -2.29 -0.75
N LEU A 97 18.54 -3.15 -1.55
CA LEU A 97 17.27 -2.89 -2.21
C LEU A 97 16.15 -3.35 -1.27
N TRP A 98 15.20 -2.47 -1.00
CA TRP A 98 13.98 -2.73 -0.24
C TRP A 98 12.80 -2.76 -1.20
N VAL A 99 11.91 -3.73 -1.02
CA VAL A 99 10.66 -3.85 -1.79
C VAL A 99 9.53 -4.25 -0.87
N ARG A 100 8.36 -3.62 -1.01
CA ARG A 100 7.15 -3.95 -0.26
C ARG A 100 5.95 -3.86 -1.19
N ALA A 101 5.05 -4.83 -1.12
CA ALA A 101 3.76 -4.75 -1.79
C ALA A 101 2.62 -4.94 -0.79
N TYR A 102 1.53 -4.20 -1.00
CA TYR A 102 0.33 -4.22 -0.17
C TYR A 102 -0.82 -4.91 -0.89
N VAL A 103 -1.61 -5.66 -0.14
CA VAL A 103 -2.86 -6.29 -0.62
C VAL A 103 -4.08 -5.47 -0.23
N SER A 104 -5.21 -5.69 -0.87
CA SER A 104 -6.49 -5.06 -0.51
C SER A 104 -7.02 -5.49 0.85
N GLY A 105 -6.63 -6.66 1.36
CA GLY A 105 -7.00 -7.13 2.69
C GLY A 105 -6.50 -6.22 3.82
N THR A 106 -7.35 -5.95 4.81
CA THR A 106 -7.00 -5.14 6.00
C THR A 106 -6.37 -5.94 7.15
N THR A 107 -6.06 -7.21 6.88
CA THR A 107 -5.36 -8.11 7.80
C THR A 107 -4.05 -8.57 7.20
N ALA A 108 -3.18 -9.16 8.01
CA ALA A 108 -1.94 -9.75 7.53
C ALA A 108 -2.23 -10.75 6.39
N ILE A 109 -1.29 -10.81 5.44
CA ILE A 109 -1.39 -11.67 4.26
C ILE A 109 -1.53 -13.14 4.68
N GLY A 110 -2.34 -13.90 3.95
CA GLY A 110 -2.49 -15.33 4.17
C GLY A 110 -1.19 -16.09 3.87
N ALA A 111 -0.86 -17.10 4.67
CA ALA A 111 0.36 -17.89 4.48
C ALA A 111 0.43 -18.65 3.14
N GLN A 112 -0.68 -18.75 2.41
CA GLN A 112 -0.74 -19.35 1.07
C GLN A 112 -0.33 -18.40 -0.06
N ALA A 113 -0.26 -17.09 0.19
CA ALA A 113 0.16 -16.11 -0.80
C ALA A 113 1.69 -16.03 -0.88
N THR A 114 2.23 -15.83 -2.07
CA THR A 114 3.65 -15.53 -2.29
C THR A 114 3.78 -14.38 -3.29
N LEU A 115 4.53 -13.35 -2.91
CA LEU A 115 4.96 -12.25 -3.76
C LEU A 115 6.30 -12.61 -4.42
N PHE A 116 6.43 -12.34 -5.71
CA PHE A 116 7.66 -12.47 -6.48
C PHE A 116 8.02 -11.13 -7.10
N VAL A 117 9.27 -10.73 -6.93
CA VAL A 117 9.82 -9.49 -7.51
C VAL A 117 10.92 -9.87 -8.49
N PHE A 118 10.65 -9.65 -9.77
CA PHE A 118 11.59 -9.80 -10.87
C PHE A 118 12.36 -8.49 -11.05
N ILE A 119 13.68 -8.58 -11.11
CA ILE A 119 14.60 -7.44 -11.05
C ILE A 119 15.48 -7.45 -12.31
N ASP A 120 15.31 -6.42 -13.13
CA ASP A 120 16.12 -6.09 -14.31
C ASP A 120 17.11 -4.99 -13.88
N ALA A 121 18.32 -5.41 -13.50
CA ALA A 121 19.27 -4.56 -12.77
C ALA A 121 20.06 -3.62 -13.69
N ASP A 122 20.20 -3.97 -14.96
CA ASP A 122 20.95 -3.21 -15.96
C ASP A 122 20.05 -2.51 -17.00
N LYS A 123 18.73 -2.66 -16.86
CA LYS A 123 17.71 -2.11 -17.77
C LYS A 123 17.85 -2.66 -19.19
N ASN A 124 18.38 -3.86 -19.33
CA ASN A 124 18.67 -4.48 -20.61
C ASN A 124 17.84 -5.75 -20.81
N ARG A 125 16.86 -5.64 -21.70
CA ARG A 125 15.97 -6.74 -22.08
C ARG A 125 16.66 -7.96 -22.71
N GLY A 126 17.97 -7.87 -23.00
CA GLY A 126 18.75 -8.94 -23.64
C GLY A 126 19.63 -9.77 -22.71
N THR A 127 19.78 -9.42 -21.43
CA THR A 127 20.74 -10.04 -20.49
C THR A 127 20.09 -10.97 -19.47
N GLY A 128 18.83 -10.71 -19.10
CA GLY A 128 18.04 -11.54 -18.19
C GLY A 128 16.95 -12.40 -18.84
N GLY A 129 16.11 -13.00 -18.00
CA GLY A 129 15.01 -13.89 -18.38
C GLY A 129 13.67 -13.19 -18.55
N THR A 130 12.66 -13.95 -18.97
CA THR A 130 11.24 -13.53 -18.96
C THR A 130 10.63 -13.75 -17.57
N ALA A 131 9.48 -13.15 -17.28
CA ALA A 131 8.67 -13.50 -16.12
C ALA A 131 7.88 -14.82 -16.29
N ARG A 132 7.90 -15.42 -17.49
CA ARG A 132 7.48 -16.79 -17.76
C ARG A 132 8.53 -17.76 -17.23
N ALA A 133 8.38 -18.16 -15.98
CA ALA A 133 9.38 -18.91 -15.21
C ALA A 133 8.75 -20.14 -14.50
N PRO A 134 8.33 -21.19 -15.24
CA PRO A 134 7.75 -22.40 -14.65
C PRO A 134 8.68 -23.14 -13.67
N GLU A 135 9.98 -22.90 -13.75
CA GLU A 135 10.99 -23.39 -12.82
C GLU A 135 10.97 -22.70 -11.44
N ILE A 136 10.39 -21.49 -11.34
CA ILE A 136 10.14 -20.78 -10.09
C ILE A 136 8.78 -21.20 -9.54
N ASP A 137 7.73 -21.08 -10.36
CA ASP A 137 6.38 -21.54 -10.06
C ASP A 137 5.70 -22.02 -11.35
N PRO A 138 5.09 -23.22 -11.38
CA PRO A 138 4.47 -23.76 -12.59
C PRO A 138 3.32 -22.92 -13.16
N ARG A 139 2.76 -21.96 -12.40
CA ARG A 139 1.73 -21.03 -12.86
C ARG A 139 2.28 -19.89 -13.72
N PHE A 140 3.59 -19.63 -13.70
CA PHE A 140 4.23 -18.59 -14.51
C PHE A 140 4.42 -19.05 -15.97
N THR A 141 3.30 -19.24 -16.67
CA THR A 141 3.27 -19.74 -18.05
C THR A 141 3.28 -18.63 -19.10
N GLU A 142 2.97 -17.40 -18.70
CA GLU A 142 2.87 -16.21 -19.55
C GLU A 142 3.68 -15.06 -18.95
N ASP A 143 4.10 -14.15 -19.83
CA ASP A 143 4.86 -12.94 -19.49
C ASP A 143 4.33 -11.79 -20.34
N GLU A 144 3.65 -10.84 -19.71
CA GLU A 144 3.18 -9.62 -20.37
C GLU A 144 4.18 -8.47 -20.26
N SER A 145 5.26 -8.69 -19.50
CA SER A 145 6.29 -7.70 -19.27
C SER A 145 7.33 -7.69 -20.42
N PRO A 146 8.23 -6.68 -20.45
CA PRO A 146 9.30 -6.64 -21.43
C PRO A 146 10.41 -7.69 -21.26
N GLY A 147 10.48 -8.40 -20.13
CA GLY A 147 11.58 -9.31 -19.79
C GLY A 147 12.91 -8.61 -19.49
N GLY A 148 13.98 -9.40 -19.34
CA GLY A 148 15.32 -8.91 -18.99
C GLY A 148 15.66 -9.03 -17.51
N TYR A 149 15.01 -9.94 -16.77
CA TYR A 149 15.21 -10.01 -15.32
C TYR A 149 16.38 -10.93 -14.96
N GLU A 150 17.39 -10.40 -14.29
CA GLU A 150 18.55 -11.18 -13.82
C GLU A 150 18.29 -11.90 -12.51
N VAL A 151 17.42 -11.37 -11.65
CA VAL A 151 17.17 -11.89 -10.30
C VAL A 151 15.68 -11.90 -9.98
N VAL A 152 15.24 -12.91 -9.22
CA VAL A 152 13.88 -12.99 -8.66
C VAL A 152 13.96 -13.18 -7.15
N LEU A 153 13.20 -12.38 -6.41
CA LEU A 153 13.03 -12.46 -4.96
C LEU A 153 11.61 -12.94 -4.64
N GLY A 154 11.48 -14.06 -3.93
CA GLY A 154 10.20 -14.60 -3.48
C GLY A 154 9.98 -14.41 -1.97
N VAL A 155 8.85 -13.81 -1.60
CA VAL A 155 8.43 -13.53 -0.21
C VAL A 155 7.06 -14.15 0.05
N LYS A 156 6.95 -15.02 1.05
CA LYS A 156 5.68 -15.63 1.45
C LYS A 156 4.88 -14.68 2.34
N GLY A 157 3.55 -14.84 2.34
CA GLY A 157 2.63 -14.10 3.19
C GLY A 157 2.81 -14.35 4.70
N ASP A 158 3.53 -15.40 5.10
CA ASP A 158 3.97 -15.62 6.49
C ASP A 158 5.28 -14.90 6.85
N GLY A 159 5.83 -14.12 5.91
CA GLY A 159 7.07 -13.36 6.06
C GLY A 159 8.34 -14.17 5.81
N THR A 160 8.24 -15.47 5.51
CA THR A 160 9.40 -16.30 5.20
C THR A 160 9.81 -16.17 3.73
N ARG A 161 11.09 -16.42 3.45
CA ARG A 161 11.65 -16.40 2.10
C ARG A 161 11.15 -17.62 1.32
N ALA A 162 10.52 -17.40 0.17
CA ALA A 162 10.16 -18.48 -0.77
C ALA A 162 11.41 -18.98 -1.52
N GLY A 163 12.26 -18.06 -1.94
CA GLY A 163 13.52 -18.36 -2.62
C GLY A 163 14.14 -17.10 -3.22
N ILE A 164 15.36 -17.24 -3.72
CA ILE A 164 16.03 -16.27 -4.59
C ILE A 164 16.49 -17.05 -5.80
N TRP A 165 16.33 -16.48 -6.99
CA TRP A 165 16.77 -17.10 -8.23
C TRP A 165 17.56 -16.11 -9.05
N THR A 166 18.50 -16.62 -9.84
CA THR A 166 19.24 -15.82 -10.82
C THR A 166 19.09 -16.45 -12.20
N PHE A 167 18.98 -15.61 -13.23
CA PHE A 167 18.91 -16.06 -14.60
C PHE A 167 20.29 -16.54 -15.05
N ALA A 168 20.39 -17.84 -15.35
CA ALA A 168 21.65 -18.47 -15.71
C ALA A 168 21.85 -18.48 -17.23
N ALA A 169 23.10 -18.68 -17.67
CA ALA A 169 23.45 -18.85 -19.08
C ALA A 169 22.78 -20.09 -19.73
N SER A 170 22.20 -20.98 -18.92
CA SER A 170 21.35 -22.09 -19.37
C SER A 170 20.04 -21.63 -19.99
N GLY A 171 19.64 -20.37 -19.78
CA GLY A 171 18.37 -19.80 -20.25
C GLY A 171 17.19 -20.06 -19.32
N SER A 172 17.46 -20.37 -18.04
CA SER A 172 16.46 -20.60 -16.99
C SER A 172 16.91 -19.99 -15.67
N TYR A 173 15.96 -19.79 -14.77
CA TYR A 173 16.23 -19.38 -13.40
C TYR A 173 16.76 -20.53 -12.55
N GLU A 174 17.86 -20.28 -11.85
CA GLU A 174 18.48 -21.25 -10.94
C GLU A 174 18.47 -20.69 -9.51
N PRO A 175 18.21 -21.52 -8.47
CA PRO A 175 18.23 -21.06 -7.09
C PRO A 175 19.58 -20.46 -6.70
N LEU A 176 19.55 -19.25 -6.16
CA LEU A 176 20.71 -18.54 -5.63
C LEU A 176 20.81 -18.77 -4.12
N THR A 177 21.96 -19.26 -3.66
CA THR A 177 22.21 -19.43 -2.23
C THR A 177 22.60 -18.10 -1.60
N VAL A 178 21.80 -17.65 -0.63
CA VAL A 178 22.02 -16.41 0.12
C VAL A 178 22.02 -16.68 1.63
N THR A 179 22.68 -15.83 2.38
CA THR A 179 22.61 -15.82 3.85
C THR A 179 21.48 -14.92 4.34
N ASP A 180 21.06 -15.10 5.60
CA ASP A 180 20.04 -14.23 6.22
C ASP A 180 20.55 -12.80 6.50
N GLN A 181 21.87 -12.57 6.41
CA GLN A 181 22.43 -11.21 6.43
C GLN A 181 22.26 -10.51 5.08
N GLN A 182 22.26 -11.28 3.99
CA GLN A 182 22.11 -10.74 2.64
C GLN A 182 20.63 -10.52 2.29
N VAL A 183 19.73 -11.36 2.79
CA VAL A 183 18.30 -11.25 2.51
C VAL A 183 17.50 -11.35 3.80
N ALA A 184 16.62 -10.37 4.01
CA ALA A 184 15.61 -10.39 5.07
C ALA A 184 14.24 -10.21 4.45
N THR A 185 13.28 -10.99 4.92
CA THR A 185 11.89 -10.97 4.47
C THR A 185 10.97 -10.84 5.68
N GLU A 186 9.85 -10.18 5.50
CA GLU A 186 8.81 -10.06 6.52
C GLU A 186 7.44 -9.87 5.88
N ALA A 187 6.40 -10.10 6.66
CA ALA A 187 5.03 -9.81 6.29
C ALA A 187 4.29 -9.32 7.52
N GLY A 188 3.28 -8.50 7.32
CA GLY A 188 2.55 -7.89 8.43
C GLY A 188 1.41 -7.04 7.95
N THR A 189 1.12 -6.02 8.74
CA THR A 189 0.14 -4.99 8.40
C THR A 189 0.74 -3.62 8.63
N ASP A 190 0.47 -2.69 7.72
CA ASP A 190 0.88 -1.29 7.85
C ASP A 190 -0.08 -0.40 7.07
N VAL A 191 -0.04 0.90 7.30
CA VAL A 191 -0.73 1.85 6.42
C VAL A 191 -0.06 1.82 5.05
N ASP A 192 -0.86 1.72 3.99
CA ASP A 192 -0.37 1.90 2.63
C ASP A 192 -0.20 3.41 2.35
N PRO A 193 1.01 3.90 1.98
CA PRO A 193 1.28 5.30 1.68
C PRO A 193 0.41 5.93 0.59
N VAL A 194 -0.25 5.13 -0.26
CA VAL A 194 -1.24 5.66 -1.21
C VAL A 194 -2.45 6.27 -0.48
N LEU A 195 -2.70 5.87 0.77
CA LEU A 195 -3.72 6.42 1.67
C LEU A 195 -5.16 6.37 1.13
N ILE A 196 -5.43 5.53 0.12
CA ILE A 196 -6.79 5.37 -0.40
C ILE A 196 -7.58 4.43 0.51
N GLY A 197 -8.58 5.01 1.18
CA GLY A 197 -9.37 4.37 2.22
C GLY A 197 -8.77 4.47 3.63
N ASP A 198 -7.55 5.00 3.78
CA ASP A 198 -6.84 5.15 5.07
C ASP A 198 -6.76 3.86 5.90
N GLU A 199 -6.80 2.69 5.26
CA GLU A 199 -6.85 1.42 5.96
C GLU A 199 -5.43 0.87 6.17
N THR A 200 -5.22 0.27 7.33
CA THR A 200 -4.12 -0.66 7.52
C THR A 200 -4.34 -1.85 6.58
N ARG A 201 -3.34 -2.17 5.75
CA ARG A 201 -3.35 -3.23 4.74
C ARG A 201 -2.33 -4.29 5.09
N GLY A 202 -2.59 -5.53 4.66
CA GLY A 202 -1.58 -6.59 4.67
C GLY A 202 -0.43 -6.25 3.72
N TYR A 203 0.81 -6.57 4.09
CA TYR A 203 1.96 -6.42 3.21
C TYR A 203 2.89 -7.63 3.25
N ALA A 204 3.62 -7.82 2.15
CA ALA A 204 4.80 -8.68 2.05
C ALA A 204 5.99 -7.81 1.66
N GLN A 205 7.13 -8.03 2.32
CA GLN A 205 8.33 -7.24 2.16
C GLN A 205 9.57 -8.11 2.04
N GLY A 206 10.48 -7.68 1.18
CA GLY A 206 11.83 -8.21 1.09
C GLY A 206 12.86 -7.10 1.06
N SER A 207 14.05 -7.44 1.52
CA SER A 207 15.22 -6.59 1.43
C SER A 207 16.44 -7.45 1.11
N ILE A 208 17.23 -7.00 0.14
CA ILE A 208 18.30 -7.80 -0.46
C ILE A 208 19.53 -6.94 -0.70
N ALA A 209 20.70 -7.47 -0.37
CA ALA A 209 21.96 -6.75 -0.55
C ALA A 209 22.19 -6.38 -2.03
N LEU A 210 22.65 -5.16 -2.28
CA LEU A 210 22.80 -4.61 -3.62
C LEU A 210 23.78 -5.40 -4.50
N ASP A 211 24.81 -5.99 -3.91
CA ASP A 211 25.79 -6.84 -4.61
C ASP A 211 25.19 -8.15 -5.12
N ILE A 212 24.12 -8.64 -4.48
CA ILE A 212 23.39 -9.85 -4.90
C ILE A 212 22.51 -9.56 -6.11
N VAL A 213 21.86 -8.39 -6.14
CA VAL A 213 20.95 -7.99 -7.24
C VAL A 213 21.63 -7.16 -8.31
N SER A 214 22.90 -6.78 -8.14
CA SER A 214 23.64 -5.88 -9.04
C SER A 214 22.96 -4.52 -9.29
N VAL A 215 22.20 -4.04 -8.29
CA VAL A 215 21.50 -2.74 -8.34
C VAL A 215 22.36 -1.68 -7.66
N GLY A 216 22.45 -0.47 -8.23
CA GLY A 216 23.14 0.65 -7.58
C GLY A 216 22.29 1.32 -6.50
N ALA A 217 22.94 2.10 -5.61
CA ALA A 217 22.26 2.83 -4.53
C ALA A 217 21.25 3.89 -5.01
N THR A 218 21.28 4.28 -6.29
CA THR A 218 20.27 5.15 -6.90
C THR A 218 19.08 4.38 -7.48
N CYS A 219 18.95 3.10 -7.14
CA CYS A 219 18.00 2.13 -7.68
C CYS A 219 17.83 2.17 -9.21
N ASN A 220 18.92 1.99 -9.95
CA ASN A 220 18.90 2.00 -11.42
C ASN A 220 18.39 0.69 -12.05
N ALA A 221 17.27 0.14 -11.56
CA ALA A 221 16.66 -1.11 -12.04
C ALA A 221 15.25 -0.89 -12.61
N ASN A 222 14.73 -1.89 -13.33
CA ASN A 222 13.29 -2.07 -13.52
C ASN A 222 12.82 -3.25 -12.65
N LEU A 223 11.62 -3.12 -12.10
CA LEU A 223 10.99 -4.12 -11.25
C LEU A 223 9.71 -4.62 -11.91
N TYR A 224 9.36 -5.87 -11.64
CA TYR A 224 8.10 -6.45 -12.03
C TYR A 224 7.61 -7.37 -10.93
N PHE A 225 6.35 -7.20 -10.53
CA PHE A 225 5.78 -7.82 -9.35
C PHE A 225 4.72 -8.82 -9.80
N ARG A 226 4.81 -10.04 -9.27
CA ARG A 226 3.85 -11.12 -9.53
C ARG A 226 3.44 -11.74 -8.22
N SER A 227 2.26 -12.33 -8.16
CA SER A 227 1.87 -13.10 -6.99
C SER A 227 1.17 -14.41 -7.35
N VAL A 228 1.18 -15.35 -6.40
CA VAL A 228 0.44 -16.60 -6.50
C VAL A 228 -0.19 -16.93 -5.16
N ASN A 229 -1.32 -17.64 -5.17
CA ASN A 229 -1.97 -18.14 -3.96
C ASN A 229 -2.30 -19.63 -4.06
N ASP A 230 -1.91 -20.40 -3.04
CA ASP A 230 -2.21 -21.83 -2.94
C ASP A 230 -3.56 -22.12 -2.24
N ALA A 231 -4.32 -21.09 -1.88
CA ALA A 231 -5.63 -21.25 -1.27
C ALA A 231 -6.61 -21.89 -2.29
N PRO A 232 -7.38 -22.91 -1.86
CA PRO A 232 -8.30 -23.60 -2.75
C PRO A 232 -9.39 -22.64 -3.25
N GLY A 233 -9.59 -22.61 -4.56
CA GLY A 233 -10.66 -21.85 -5.21
C GLY A 233 -10.29 -20.47 -5.75
N LEU A 234 -9.05 -19.99 -5.57
CA LEU A 234 -8.60 -18.68 -6.07
C LEU A 234 -7.90 -18.71 -7.45
N GLY A 235 -7.93 -19.85 -8.14
CA GLY A 235 -7.25 -19.98 -9.43
C GLY A 235 -5.72 -19.85 -9.31
N ALA A 236 -5.09 -19.18 -10.28
CA ALA A 236 -3.63 -19.01 -10.32
C ALA A 236 -3.10 -17.89 -9.39
N GLY A 237 -3.99 -17.05 -8.85
CA GLY A 237 -3.66 -15.84 -8.09
C GLY A 237 -3.71 -14.57 -8.95
N ASP A 238 -3.36 -13.43 -8.34
CA ASP A 238 -3.14 -12.15 -9.01
C ASP A 238 -1.74 -12.15 -9.63
N LEU A 239 -1.69 -12.50 -10.91
CA LEU A 239 -0.45 -12.88 -11.57
C LEU A 239 0.50 -11.70 -11.80
N ASP A 240 -0.01 -10.47 -11.86
CA ASP A 240 0.75 -9.31 -12.33
C ASP A 240 0.31 -8.02 -11.61
N ILE A 241 1.15 -7.53 -10.71
CA ILE A 241 0.89 -6.31 -9.93
C ILE A 241 1.37 -5.12 -10.77
N GLY A 242 0.51 -4.73 -11.72
CA GLY A 242 0.79 -3.67 -12.67
C GLY A 242 1.84 -4.02 -13.72
N ILE A 243 2.38 -2.99 -14.37
CA ILE A 243 3.39 -3.12 -15.43
C ILE A 243 4.80 -3.10 -14.86
N SER A 244 5.77 -3.67 -15.59
CA SER A 244 7.17 -3.49 -15.24
C SER A 244 7.55 -2.01 -15.26
N ALA A 245 8.13 -1.53 -14.17
CA ALA A 245 8.36 -0.10 -13.93
C ALA A 245 9.76 0.16 -13.38
N PRO A 246 10.33 1.36 -13.59
CA PRO A 246 11.59 1.75 -12.97
C PRO A 246 11.50 1.73 -11.43
N CYS A 247 12.59 1.37 -10.75
CA CYS A 247 12.63 1.35 -9.29
C CYS A 247 12.55 2.76 -8.65
N VAL A 248 12.92 3.80 -9.41
CA VAL A 248 12.63 5.18 -9.04
C VAL A 248 11.43 5.61 -9.87
N ALA A 249 10.37 6.05 -9.20
CA ALA A 249 9.14 6.41 -9.88
C ALA A 249 9.37 7.50 -10.94
N GLY A 250 8.68 7.38 -12.06
CA GLY A 250 8.71 8.42 -13.09
C GLY A 250 7.84 9.61 -12.69
N ASP A 251 8.34 10.79 -12.98
CA ASP A 251 7.64 12.09 -12.91
C ASP A 251 7.90 12.80 -14.25
N ALA A 252 7.01 12.60 -15.21
CA ALA A 252 7.19 13.05 -16.58
C ALA A 252 6.82 14.53 -16.77
N ASP A 253 5.94 15.08 -15.94
CA ASP A 253 5.52 16.48 -16.00
C ASP A 253 6.31 17.40 -15.05
N GLY A 254 7.12 16.83 -14.16
CA GLY A 254 8.06 17.53 -13.30
C GLY A 254 7.40 18.20 -12.12
N ASP A 255 6.24 17.72 -11.68
CA ASP A 255 5.49 18.28 -10.55
C ASP A 255 5.93 17.72 -9.18
N ARG A 256 6.95 16.84 -9.18
CA ARG A 256 7.50 16.11 -8.02
C ARG A 256 6.53 15.08 -7.44
N VAL A 257 5.55 14.64 -8.21
CA VAL A 257 4.61 13.59 -7.84
C VAL A 257 4.77 12.40 -8.79
N PRO A 258 4.83 11.15 -8.29
CA PRO A 258 4.92 10.00 -9.18
C PRO A 258 3.71 9.90 -10.14
N ASP A 259 3.96 9.81 -11.45
CA ASP A 259 2.91 9.62 -12.46
C ASP A 259 2.08 8.35 -12.22
N VAL A 260 2.68 7.37 -11.54
CA VAL A 260 2.05 6.07 -11.31
C VAL A 260 0.85 6.17 -10.36
N ILE A 261 0.80 7.18 -9.47
CA ILE A 261 -0.29 7.40 -8.50
C ILE A 261 -1.39 8.33 -8.98
N VAL A 262 -1.24 8.92 -10.17
CA VAL A 262 -2.29 9.74 -10.76
C VAL A 262 -3.36 8.79 -11.35
N PRO A 263 -4.63 8.86 -10.88
CA PRO A 263 -5.67 7.98 -11.38
C PRO A 263 -5.92 8.24 -12.87
N PRO A 264 -5.86 7.23 -13.76
CA PRO A 264 -5.98 7.43 -15.21
C PRO A 264 -7.31 8.05 -15.66
N SER A 265 -8.38 7.85 -14.88
CA SER A 265 -9.71 8.39 -15.14
C SER A 265 -9.91 9.81 -14.60
N GLY A 266 -8.91 10.39 -13.95
CA GLY A 266 -9.09 11.50 -13.03
C GLY A 266 -9.87 11.09 -11.79
N CYS A 267 -10.34 12.07 -11.03
CA CYS A 267 -11.08 11.89 -9.79
C CYS A 267 -12.51 12.42 -9.90
N THR A 268 -13.38 11.94 -9.01
CA THR A 268 -14.74 12.49 -8.83
C THR A 268 -15.00 13.00 -7.41
N ARG A 269 -14.10 12.67 -6.48
CA ARG A 269 -14.10 13.04 -5.06
C ARG A 269 -12.68 12.88 -4.52
N ASP A 270 -12.38 13.55 -3.40
CA ASP A 270 -11.05 13.53 -2.77
C ASP A 270 -10.55 12.10 -2.46
N ALA A 271 -11.48 11.22 -2.07
CA ALA A 271 -11.17 9.82 -1.77
C ALA A 271 -10.81 8.96 -3.00
N ASP A 272 -10.78 9.54 -4.20
CA ASP A 272 -10.21 8.91 -5.40
C ASP A 272 -8.72 9.31 -5.60
N CYS A 273 -8.19 10.24 -4.80
CA CYS A 273 -6.84 10.76 -4.92
C CYS A 273 -5.89 10.14 -3.87
N ALA A 274 -4.67 9.80 -4.30
CA ALA A 274 -3.63 9.26 -3.44
C ALA A 274 -3.12 10.29 -2.42
N GLY A 275 -2.43 9.86 -1.37
CA GLY A 275 -1.71 10.74 -0.44
C GLY A 275 -2.60 11.73 0.32
N ARG A 276 -3.90 11.45 0.47
CA ARG A 276 -4.93 12.41 0.94
C ARG A 276 -5.10 13.62 0.00
N GLY A 277 -4.88 13.40 -1.29
CA GLY A 277 -5.17 14.32 -2.38
C GLY A 277 -6.59 14.89 -2.33
N ILE A 278 -6.78 16.04 -2.95
CA ILE A 278 -8.14 16.58 -3.18
C ILE A 278 -8.47 16.56 -4.66
N CYS A 279 -9.75 16.40 -4.97
CA CYS A 279 -10.25 16.39 -6.32
C CYS A 279 -10.75 17.77 -6.73
N VAL A 280 -10.08 18.39 -7.69
CA VAL A 280 -10.44 19.71 -8.22
C VAL A 280 -10.66 19.61 -9.72
N ALA A 281 -11.89 19.88 -10.17
CA ALA A 281 -12.27 19.85 -11.58
C ALA A 281 -11.94 18.53 -12.33
N GLY A 282 -11.86 17.41 -11.60
CA GLY A 282 -11.52 16.10 -12.15
C GLY A 282 -10.03 15.73 -12.03
N ASP A 283 -9.20 16.65 -11.57
CA ASP A 283 -7.77 16.45 -11.37
C ASP A 283 -7.43 16.28 -9.89
N CYS A 284 -6.53 15.34 -9.58
CA CYS A 284 -6.03 15.16 -8.23
C CYS A 284 -4.91 16.16 -7.94
N ILE A 285 -5.11 16.99 -6.93
CA ILE A 285 -4.03 17.79 -6.34
C ILE A 285 -3.43 16.96 -5.21
N LEU A 286 -2.23 16.45 -5.45
CA LEU A 286 -1.51 15.53 -4.56
C LEU A 286 -0.44 16.28 -3.76
N PRO A 287 -0.08 15.81 -2.55
CA PRO A 287 1.09 16.35 -1.87
C PRO A 287 2.38 15.85 -2.53
N VAL A 288 3.40 16.70 -2.53
CA VAL A 288 4.79 16.25 -2.72
C VAL A 288 5.23 15.60 -1.41
N SER A 289 5.75 14.38 -1.48
CA SER A 289 6.20 13.68 -0.27
C SER A 289 7.62 14.06 0.09
N CYS A 290 7.99 13.83 1.35
CA CYS A 290 9.33 14.11 1.83
C CYS A 290 9.71 13.21 2.99
N VAL A 291 11.01 12.93 3.09
CA VAL A 291 11.65 12.33 4.26
C VAL A 291 12.23 13.43 5.14
N ASP A 292 12.85 14.43 4.52
CA ASP A 292 13.37 15.63 5.20
C ASP A 292 13.25 16.90 4.33
N ASP A 293 13.65 18.05 4.89
CA ASP A 293 13.51 19.35 4.23
C ASP A 293 14.32 19.45 2.92
N ALA A 294 15.33 18.59 2.70
CA ALA A 294 16.10 18.59 1.46
C ALA A 294 15.34 18.01 0.26
N ASP A 295 14.24 17.30 0.52
CA ASP A 295 13.32 16.80 -0.51
C ASP A 295 12.34 17.89 -1.00
N CYS A 296 12.24 19.01 -0.25
CA CYS A 296 11.31 20.10 -0.52
C CYS A 296 11.97 21.29 -1.24
N ASP A 297 11.13 22.14 -1.86
CA ASP A 297 11.63 23.39 -2.45
C ASP A 297 12.16 24.34 -1.36
N ALA A 298 12.97 25.34 -1.74
CA ALA A 298 13.66 26.21 -0.80
C ALA A 298 12.75 27.07 0.12
N ASP A 299 11.46 27.17 -0.21
CA ASP A 299 10.42 27.85 0.56
C ASP A 299 9.39 26.88 1.17
N GLU A 300 9.74 25.60 1.26
CA GLU A 300 8.93 24.53 1.83
C GLU A 300 9.70 23.78 2.93
N ASP A 301 8.98 23.34 3.96
CA ASP A 301 9.50 22.46 5.00
C ASP A 301 8.83 21.09 4.89
N CYS A 302 9.55 20.04 5.28
CA CYS A 302 8.97 18.70 5.38
C CYS A 302 8.12 18.59 6.66
N SER A 303 6.81 18.51 6.47
CA SER A 303 5.88 18.36 7.59
C SER A 303 6.03 17.00 8.29
N PRO A 304 5.61 16.87 9.56
CA PRO A 304 5.61 15.58 10.28
C PRO A 304 4.79 14.47 9.60
N ASP A 305 3.90 14.82 8.68
CA ASP A 305 3.10 13.88 7.89
C ASP A 305 3.80 13.47 6.58
N HIS A 306 5.11 13.75 6.42
CA HIS A 306 5.90 13.43 5.23
C HIS A 306 5.43 14.13 3.96
N ARG A 307 5.06 15.41 4.06
CA ARG A 307 4.64 16.25 2.93
C ARG A 307 5.37 17.58 2.94
N CYS A 308 5.79 18.06 1.78
CA CYS A 308 6.31 19.41 1.61
C CYS A 308 5.18 20.43 1.75
N VAL A 309 5.34 21.38 2.66
CA VAL A 309 4.39 22.48 2.88
C VAL A 309 5.13 23.81 2.96
N PRO A 310 4.53 24.92 2.50
CA PRO A 310 5.17 26.24 2.53
C PRO A 310 5.65 26.66 3.92
N THR A 311 6.88 27.18 4.01
CA THR A 311 7.41 27.76 5.25
C THR A 311 6.70 29.08 5.56
N PRO A 312 6.26 29.32 6.81
CA PRO A 312 5.64 30.59 7.18
C PRO A 312 6.53 31.79 6.87
N SER A 313 6.00 32.74 6.10
CA SER A 313 6.72 33.93 5.65
C SER A 313 5.81 35.16 5.60
N GLY A 314 6.44 36.34 5.51
CA GLY A 314 5.70 37.60 5.48
C GLY A 314 4.94 37.92 6.78
N THR A 315 4.38 39.13 6.82
CA THR A 315 3.48 39.56 7.90
C THR A 315 2.13 39.90 7.30
N CYS A 316 1.06 39.58 8.01
CA CYS A 316 -0.30 39.78 7.51
C CYS A 316 -1.25 40.23 8.63
N THR A 317 -2.35 40.87 8.23
CA THR A 317 -3.51 41.10 9.10
C THR A 317 -4.75 40.32 8.65
N SER A 318 -4.74 39.78 7.43
CA SER A 318 -5.80 38.96 6.85
C SER A 318 -5.24 38.01 5.79
N SER A 319 -5.92 36.87 5.54
CA SER A 319 -5.46 35.89 4.52
C SER A 319 -5.46 36.45 3.09
N ALA A 320 -6.22 37.52 2.81
CA ALA A 320 -6.19 38.19 1.51
C ALA A 320 -4.82 38.82 1.17
N GLU A 321 -3.96 39.04 2.18
CA GLU A 321 -2.59 39.53 2.02
C GLU A 321 -1.60 38.42 1.68
N CYS A 322 -2.00 37.15 1.81
CA CYS A 322 -1.13 35.98 1.77
C CYS A 322 -1.18 35.20 0.46
N GLY A 323 -1.92 35.67 -0.56
CA GLY A 323 -2.06 34.97 -1.83
C GLY A 323 -2.82 33.65 -1.67
N ASP A 324 -2.16 32.53 -1.95
CA ASP A 324 -2.67 31.17 -1.78
C ASP A 324 -2.38 30.59 -0.37
N LEU A 325 -1.83 31.38 0.55
CA LEU A 325 -1.59 31.00 1.94
C LEU A 325 -2.63 31.64 2.89
N VAL A 326 -2.61 31.25 4.16
CA VAL A 326 -3.51 31.78 5.19
C VAL A 326 -2.76 32.62 6.22
N CYS A 327 -3.43 33.65 6.75
CA CYS A 327 -2.84 34.49 7.79
C CYS A 327 -3.05 33.88 9.18
N VAL A 328 -2.00 33.29 9.75
CA VAL A 328 -2.02 32.65 11.06
C VAL A 328 -1.05 33.37 11.98
N SER A 329 -1.55 33.86 13.11
CA SER A 329 -0.75 34.60 14.11
C SER A 329 0.06 35.78 13.55
N GLY A 330 -0.45 36.43 12.50
CA GLY A 330 0.18 37.58 11.86
C GLY A 330 1.27 37.25 10.85
N GLN A 331 1.41 35.97 10.45
CA GLN A 331 2.30 35.52 9.38
C GLN A 331 1.52 34.73 8.33
N CYS A 332 1.94 34.80 7.07
CA CYS A 332 1.37 33.96 6.02
C CYS A 332 1.99 32.56 6.14
N GLY A 333 1.16 31.54 6.25
CA GLY A 333 1.61 30.16 6.41
C GLY A 333 0.67 29.17 5.75
N PRO A 334 1.01 27.88 5.80
CA PRO A 334 0.23 26.85 5.16
C PRO A 334 -1.13 26.74 5.86
N CYS A 335 -2.17 26.47 5.08
CA CYS A 335 -3.47 26.13 5.62
C CYS A 335 -3.47 24.70 6.16
N SER A 336 -4.37 24.42 7.09
CA SER A 336 -4.59 23.05 7.59
C SER A 336 -5.59 22.32 6.70
N PRO A 337 -5.28 21.12 6.17
CA PRO A 337 -6.22 20.34 5.36
C PRO A 337 -7.57 20.14 6.07
N GLY A 338 -8.67 20.32 5.34
CA GLY A 338 -10.03 20.22 5.88
C GLY A 338 -10.50 21.38 6.78
N SER A 339 -9.67 22.42 6.96
CA SER A 339 -10.07 23.64 7.67
C SER A 339 -10.84 24.61 6.76
N SER A 340 -11.56 25.55 7.37
CA SER A 340 -12.22 26.66 6.68
C SER A 340 -11.33 27.91 6.56
N GLU A 341 -10.00 27.77 6.73
CA GLU A 341 -9.06 28.90 6.78
C GLU A 341 -8.93 29.64 5.45
N CYS A 342 -9.16 28.93 4.34
CA CYS A 342 -9.11 29.46 2.99
C CYS A 342 -10.33 30.31 2.60
N GLY A 343 -11.40 30.32 3.42
CA GLY A 343 -12.64 31.03 3.11
C GLY A 343 -13.70 30.16 2.43
N ALA A 344 -14.79 30.77 1.98
CA ALA A 344 -16.01 30.05 1.57
C ALA A 344 -15.92 29.37 0.20
N ASP A 345 -14.99 29.80 -0.67
CA ASP A 345 -14.90 29.36 -2.07
C ASP A 345 -13.60 28.59 -2.36
N LEU A 346 -12.74 28.42 -1.36
CA LEU A 346 -11.42 27.80 -1.49
C LEU A 346 -11.31 26.59 -0.57
N LEU A 347 -10.57 25.58 -1.02
CA LEU A 347 -10.21 24.40 -0.24
C LEU A 347 -8.73 24.48 0.13
N CYS A 348 -8.40 23.98 1.33
CA CYS A 348 -7.00 23.77 1.67
C CYS A 348 -6.50 22.47 1.03
N ALA A 349 -5.61 22.61 0.04
CA ALA A 349 -4.97 21.47 -0.60
C ALA A 349 -3.95 20.79 0.34
N PRO A 350 -3.58 19.52 0.07
CA PRO A 350 -2.56 18.80 0.83
C PRO A 350 -1.18 19.43 0.78
N THR A 351 -0.92 20.30 -0.20
CA THR A 351 0.27 21.15 -0.32
C THR A 351 0.28 22.31 0.66
N GLY A 352 -0.73 22.46 1.52
CA GLY A 352 -0.86 23.59 2.44
C GLY A 352 -1.25 24.90 1.77
N ARG A 353 -1.67 24.88 0.50
CA ARG A 353 -2.09 26.04 -0.28
C ARG A 353 -3.60 26.02 -0.51
N CYS A 354 -4.22 27.20 -0.50
CA CYS A 354 -5.62 27.40 -0.81
C CYS A 354 -5.85 27.36 -2.33
N VAL A 355 -6.73 26.49 -2.78
CA VAL A 355 -7.08 26.30 -4.20
C VAL A 355 -8.58 26.48 -4.42
N ASP A 356 -8.97 26.81 -5.65
CA ASP A 356 -10.38 26.99 -5.99
C ASP A 356 -11.18 25.71 -5.74
N GLY A 357 -12.19 25.80 -4.87
CA GLY A 357 -13.05 24.67 -4.49
C GLY A 357 -14.29 24.52 -5.36
N ALA A 358 -14.32 25.15 -6.54
CA ALA A 358 -15.54 25.49 -7.26
C ALA A 358 -16.38 24.30 -7.77
N ASP A 359 -15.98 23.05 -7.52
CA ASP A 359 -16.79 21.84 -7.74
C ASP A 359 -16.64 20.80 -6.62
N ALA A 360 -16.55 21.23 -5.35
CA ALA A 360 -16.47 20.31 -4.20
C ALA A 360 -17.69 19.36 -4.13
N VAL A 361 -17.57 18.17 -4.72
CA VAL A 361 -18.48 17.05 -4.49
C VAL A 361 -18.30 16.65 -3.04
N GLN A 362 -19.34 16.89 -2.21
CA GLN A 362 -19.40 16.59 -0.78
C GLN A 362 -18.71 15.27 -0.39
N GLY A 363 -17.47 15.37 0.10
CA GLY A 363 -16.71 14.31 0.76
C GLY A 363 -16.42 14.70 2.21
N GLY A 364 -17.46 15.01 2.99
CA GLY A 364 -17.32 15.51 4.34
C GLY A 364 -16.59 14.55 5.28
N ALA A 365 -15.63 15.09 6.03
CA ALA A 365 -15.03 14.49 7.21
C ALA A 365 -16.07 13.80 8.10
N CYS A 366 -15.84 12.53 8.44
CA CYS A 366 -16.64 11.79 9.41
C CYS A 366 -16.43 12.35 10.83
N ALA A 367 -17.11 13.44 11.17
CA ALA A 367 -17.34 13.83 12.56
C ALA A 367 -18.60 13.11 13.08
N CYS A 368 -18.48 11.86 13.51
CA CYS A 368 -19.54 11.18 14.23
C CYS A 368 -19.58 11.65 15.69
N THR A 369 -20.22 12.79 15.94
CA THR A 369 -20.78 13.10 17.27
C THR A 369 -21.89 12.11 17.58
N ALA A 370 -21.65 11.24 18.56
CA ALA A 370 -22.67 10.36 19.13
C ALA A 370 -23.72 11.21 19.89
N GLY A 371 -24.87 11.44 19.27
CA GLY A 371 -26.08 11.96 19.89
C GLY A 371 -27.22 10.94 19.83
N PRO A 372 -28.05 10.78 20.88
CA PRO A 372 -29.00 9.69 20.98
C PRO A 372 -30.20 9.88 20.03
N ALA A 373 -30.55 8.81 19.31
CA ALA A 373 -31.71 8.75 18.43
C ALA A 373 -33.02 8.77 19.23
N PRO A 374 -34.01 9.61 18.86
CA PRO A 374 -35.39 9.42 19.30
C PRO A 374 -36.11 8.41 18.40
N LEU A 375 -36.86 7.54 19.07
CA LEU A 375 -37.75 6.51 18.52
C LEU A 375 -38.94 7.08 17.73
N GLY A 376 -39.38 6.34 16.72
CA GLY A 376 -40.67 6.48 16.02
C GLY A 376 -40.46 6.63 14.52
N GLY A 377 -40.91 5.76 13.61
CA GLY A 377 -42.11 4.94 13.58
C GLY A 377 -42.97 5.44 12.41
N GLY A 378 -43.23 4.61 11.39
CA GLY A 378 -44.15 5.00 10.31
C GLY A 378 -43.98 4.24 9.01
N ALA A 379 -44.97 3.40 8.71
CA ALA A 379 -45.04 2.50 7.55
C ALA A 379 -45.51 3.19 6.23
N LEU A 380 -45.40 2.41 5.15
CA LEU A 380 -46.28 2.29 3.98
C LEU A 380 -46.05 3.14 2.70
N SER A 381 -45.81 2.37 1.62
CA SER A 381 -46.43 2.43 0.28
C SER A 381 -46.06 3.52 -0.72
N LEU A 382 -45.58 3.12 -1.90
CA LEU A 382 -46.42 3.02 -3.12
C LEU A 382 -45.64 2.50 -4.34
N LEU A 383 -46.34 1.66 -5.11
CA LEU A 383 -46.02 1.20 -6.46
C LEU A 383 -45.92 2.36 -7.46
N ALA A 384 -44.99 2.26 -8.41
CA ALA A 384 -45.17 2.82 -9.75
C ALA A 384 -44.49 1.92 -10.79
N ALA A 385 -45.33 1.26 -11.59
CA ALA A 385 -44.96 0.63 -12.84
C ALA A 385 -44.78 1.70 -13.93
N GLY A 386 -43.82 1.50 -14.82
CA GLY A 386 -43.63 2.34 -16.00
C GLY A 386 -42.57 1.75 -16.92
N GLY A 387 -43.01 0.89 -17.85
CA GLY A 387 -42.14 0.37 -18.90
C GLY A 387 -41.85 1.42 -19.97
N LEU A 388 -40.67 1.34 -20.56
CA LEU A 388 -40.39 1.90 -21.88
C LEU A 388 -39.28 1.06 -22.54
N ALA A 389 -39.69 0.42 -23.64
CA ALA A 389 -38.84 -0.33 -24.54
C ALA A 389 -37.89 0.61 -25.28
N LEU A 390 -36.60 0.25 -25.34
CA LEU A 390 -35.66 0.82 -26.28
C LEU A 390 -35.06 -0.29 -27.14
N ALA A 391 -35.41 -0.20 -28.42
CA ALA A 391 -35.07 -1.12 -29.47
C ALA A 391 -33.56 -1.06 -29.80
N TRP A 392 -33.01 -2.26 -30.02
CA TRP A 392 -31.72 -2.50 -30.62
C TRP A 392 -31.54 -1.77 -31.97
N ARG A 393 -30.40 -1.10 -32.15
CA ARG A 393 -29.80 -0.87 -33.47
C ARG A 393 -28.35 -1.33 -33.48
N ARG A 394 -28.13 -2.50 -34.08
CA ARG A 394 -26.82 -2.99 -34.52
C ARG A 394 -26.26 -2.04 -35.60
N ARG A 395 -25.05 -1.50 -35.39
CA ARG A 395 -24.25 -0.89 -36.46
C ARG A 395 -23.36 -1.95 -37.11
N PRO A 396 -23.29 -2.04 -38.45
CA PRO A 396 -22.40 -2.97 -39.14
C PRO A 396 -20.95 -2.44 -39.20
N ARG A 397 -20.01 -3.38 -39.02
CA ARG A 397 -18.57 -3.23 -39.27
C ARG A 397 -18.33 -2.98 -40.77
N ARG A 398 -17.50 -1.98 -41.08
CA ARG A 398 -16.78 -1.85 -42.37
C ARG A 398 -15.29 -1.89 -42.06
N GLY A 399 -14.59 -2.87 -42.63
CA GLY A 399 -13.13 -2.84 -42.72
C GLY A 399 -12.67 -2.21 -44.05
N PRO A 400 -11.43 -1.71 -44.12
CA PRO A 400 -10.60 -1.72 -45.31
C PRO A 400 -9.63 -2.91 -45.21
N GLY A 401 -9.38 -3.72 -46.24
CA GLY A 401 -9.08 -3.32 -47.61
C GLY A 401 -7.60 -3.59 -47.84
N ALA A 402 -7.28 -4.82 -48.23
CA ALA A 402 -5.97 -5.20 -48.75
C ALA A 402 -5.73 -4.46 -50.07
N GLY A 403 -4.51 -3.93 -50.26
CA GLY A 403 -4.12 -3.23 -51.47
C GLY A 403 -2.62 -2.98 -51.55
N ARG A 404 -1.92 -3.97 -52.12
CA ARG A 404 -0.54 -3.98 -52.65
C ARG A 404 0.62 -4.05 -51.68
#